data_AF-A0AAV8XS01-F1
#
_entry.id   AF-A0AAV8XS01-F1
#
_cell.length_a   1.000
_cell.length_b   1.000
_cell.length_c   1.000
_cell.angle_alpha   90.00
_cell.angle_beta   90.00
_cell.angle_gamma   90.00
#
_symmetry.space_group_name_H-M   'P 1'
#
loop_
_entity.id
_entity.type
_entity.pdbx_description
1 polymer ?
#
loop_
_entity_poly.entity_id
_entity_poly.type
_entity_poly.pdbx_seq_one_letter_code
_entity_poly.pdbx_strand_id
1 'polypeptide(L)'
;MVNIFNNMRERQWSPLLYASEVCYKYVDDIFAVFDTKAISLDRFVGKLNNRFPTIKFTYKMEHNEQLPFLDVLVIRNSENKLEFDVYRKETATLRHILNDSHHPFQHWQVLIF
;
A
#
# COMPACT_ATOMS: atom_id res chain seq x y z
N MET A 1 9.51 -2.40 6.49
CA MET A 1 8.21 -1.80 6.12
C MET A 1 7.32 -2.87 5.54
N VAL A 2 6.00 -2.74 5.67
CA VAL A 2 5.02 -3.70 5.14
C VAL A 2 3.83 -2.96 4.54
N ASN A 3 3.37 -3.38 3.36
CA ASN A 3 2.07 -2.99 2.84
C ASN A 3 1.07 -4.12 3.07
N ILE A 4 -0.05 -3.85 3.72
CA ILE A 4 -1.14 -4.79 4.01
C ILE A 4 -2.36 -4.37 3.19
N PHE A 5 -2.82 -5.26 2.32
CA PHE A 5 -3.99 -5.05 1.48
C PHE A 5 -5.23 -5.63 2.17
N ASN A 6 -6.30 -4.85 2.27
CA ASN A 6 -7.60 -5.28 2.78
C ASN A 6 -8.73 -4.35 2.33
N ASN A 7 -9.95 -4.86 2.15
CA ASN A 7 -11.14 -4.03 1.91
C ASN A 7 -11.88 -3.72 3.23
N MET A 8 -11.15 -3.26 4.25
CA MET A 8 -11.66 -3.14 5.60
C MET A 8 -12.24 -1.74 5.88
N ARG A 9 -13.44 -1.69 6.47
CA ARG A 9 -14.05 -0.44 6.97
C ARG A 9 -13.34 0.09 8.22
N GLU A 10 -13.50 1.39 8.47
CA GLU A 10 -12.74 2.17 9.48
C GLU A 10 -12.77 1.63 10.92
N ARG A 11 -13.75 0.82 11.33
CA ARG A 11 -13.84 0.34 12.72
C ARG A 11 -12.97 -0.87 13.05
N GLN A 12 -12.37 -1.55 12.06
CA GLN A 12 -11.78 -2.87 12.27
C GLN A 12 -10.24 -2.91 12.23
N TRP A 13 -9.57 -1.80 11.86
CA TRP A 13 -8.11 -1.75 11.72
C TRP A 13 -7.36 -1.35 13.00
N SER A 14 -8.07 -1.09 14.11
CA SER A 14 -7.45 -0.77 15.40
C SER A 14 -6.38 -1.76 15.88
N PRO A 15 -6.46 -3.09 15.63
CA PRO A 15 -5.39 -4.00 16.05
C PRO A 15 -4.06 -3.74 15.33
N LEU A 16 -4.09 -3.16 14.12
CA LEU A 16 -2.89 -2.79 13.38
C LEU A 16 -2.18 -1.61 14.06
N LEU A 17 -2.94 -0.60 14.49
CA LEU A 17 -2.39 0.58 15.15
C LEU A 17 -1.64 0.24 16.44
N TYR A 18 -2.10 -0.78 17.18
CA TYR A 18 -1.42 -1.24 18.40
C TYR A 18 -0.20 -2.13 18.14
N ALA A 19 -0.10 -2.75 16.96
CA ALA A 19 0.96 -3.70 16.64
C ALA A 19 2.14 -3.06 15.90
N SER A 20 1.96 -1.90 15.28
CA SER A 20 3.00 -1.19 14.52
C SER A 20 3.34 0.15 15.14
N GLU A 21 4.60 0.57 15.05
CA GLU A 21 5.03 1.90 15.50
C GLU A 21 4.52 3.02 14.58
N VAL A 22 4.38 2.71 13.29
CA VAL A 22 3.89 3.62 12.25
C VAL A 22 2.84 2.89 11.43
N CYS A 23 1.67 3.51 11.23
CA CYS A 23 0.58 2.97 10.42
C CYS A 23 -0.11 4.09 9.66
N TYR A 24 -0.17 3.98 8.33
CA TYR A 24 -0.90 4.86 7.44
C TYR A 24 -1.86 4.02 6.59
N LYS A 25 -3.12 4.45 6.48
CA LYS A 25 -4.14 3.78 5.68
C LYS A 25 -4.53 4.68 4.50
N TYR A 26 -4.56 4.10 3.31
CA TYR A 26 -5.10 4.70 2.10
C TYR A 26 -6.13 3.77 1.47
N VAL A 27 -7.42 4.11 1.59
CA VAL A 27 -8.55 3.29 1.11
C VAL A 27 -8.44 1.82 1.56
N ASP A 28 -7.92 0.94 0.72
CA ASP A 28 -7.76 -0.50 0.95
C ASP A 28 -6.31 -0.93 1.25
N ASP A 29 -5.35 -0.01 1.13
CA ASP A 29 -3.93 -0.24 1.36
C ASP A 29 -3.51 0.30 2.74
N ILE A 30 -2.70 -0.46 3.48
CA ILE A 30 -2.17 -0.04 4.78
C ILE A 30 -0.66 -0.18 4.77
N PHE A 31 0.04 0.94 4.87
CA PHE A 31 1.47 0.97 5.13
C PHE A 31 1.70 0.89 6.64
N ALA A 32 2.52 -0.07 7.07
CA ALA A 32 2.88 -0.19 8.47
C ALA A 32 4.36 -0.57 8.67
N VAL A 33 4.94 -0.08 9.76
CA VAL A 33 6.30 -0.43 10.18
C VAL A 33 6.21 -1.30 11.43
N PHE A 34 6.71 -2.53 11.31
CA PHE A 34 6.76 -3.51 12.38
C PHE A 34 8.20 -3.82 12.74
N ASP A 35 8.46 -4.04 14.03
CA ASP A 35 9.67 -4.71 14.47
C ASP A 35 9.53 -6.22 14.22
N THR A 36 10.25 -6.72 13.21
CA THR A 36 10.23 -8.12 12.81
C THR A 36 10.84 -9.06 13.87
N LYS A 37 11.61 -8.53 14.82
CA LYS A 37 12.13 -9.31 15.96
C LYS A 37 11.06 -9.53 17.02
N ALA A 38 10.16 -8.57 17.21
CA ALA A 38 9.08 -8.64 18.19
C ALA A 38 7.82 -9.33 17.64
N ILE A 39 7.52 -9.15 16.36
CA ILE A 39 6.27 -9.58 15.74
C ILE A 39 6.52 -10.40 14.47
N SER A 40 6.08 -11.65 14.49
CA SER A 40 5.96 -12.46 13.26
C SER A 40 4.73 -12.00 12.47
N LEU A 41 4.98 -11.45 11.27
CA LEU A 41 3.94 -10.95 10.37
C LEU A 41 2.98 -12.05 9.92
N ASP A 42 3.46 -13.25 9.60
CA ASP A 42 2.60 -14.38 9.25
C ASP A 42 1.64 -14.75 10.37
N ARG A 43 2.13 -14.79 11.61
CA ARG A 43 1.29 -15.06 12.78
C ARG A 43 0.28 -13.95 13.01
N PHE A 44 0.70 -12.69 12.84
CA PHE A 44 -0.17 -11.53 13.00
C PHE A 44 -1.28 -11.50 11.95
N VAL A 45 -0.94 -11.65 10.67
CA VAL A 45 -1.90 -11.71 9.56
C VAL A 45 -2.79 -12.96 9.66
N GLY A 46 -2.26 -14.09 10.11
CA GLY A 46 -3.05 -15.28 10.44
C GLY A 46 -4.11 -15.03 11.50
N LYS A 47 -3.77 -14.28 12.57
CA LYS A 47 -4.74 -13.86 13.60
C LYS A 47 -5.81 -12.92 13.01
N LEU A 48 -5.42 -11.98 12.15
CA LEU A 48 -6.38 -11.07 11.50
C LEU A 48 -7.35 -11.83 10.60
N ASN A 49 -6.84 -12.75 9.78
CA ASN A 49 -7.66 -13.62 8.91
C ASN A 49 -8.61 -14.51 9.73
N ASN A 50 -8.16 -15.03 10.88
CA ASN A 50 -9.02 -15.80 11.77
C ASN A 50 -10.11 -14.93 12.42
N ARG A 51 -9.76 -13.70 12.83
CA ARG A 51 -10.68 -12.78 13.48
C ARG A 51 -11.75 -12.24 12.53
N PHE A 52 -11.38 -11.99 11.27
CA PHE A 52 -12.27 -11.49 10.24
C PHE A 52 -12.33 -12.49 9.07
N PRO A 53 -13.03 -13.62 9.21
CA PRO A 53 -13.04 -14.69 8.19
C PRO A 53 -13.62 -14.24 6.84
N THR A 54 -14.38 -13.14 6.82
CA THR A 54 -14.96 -12.55 5.61
C THR A 54 -13.95 -11.72 4.80
N ILE A 55 -12.83 -11.30 5.41
CA ILE A 55 -11.83 -10.43 4.78
C ILE A 55 -10.50 -11.15 4.75
N LYS A 56 -9.91 -11.26 3.55
CA LYS A 56 -8.59 -11.85 3.37
C LYS A 56 -7.52 -10.77 3.45
N PHE A 57 -6.72 -10.78 4.51
CA PHE A 57 -5.53 -9.95 4.64
C PHE A 57 -4.36 -10.62 3.93
N THR A 58 -3.68 -9.83 3.12
CA THR A 58 -2.40 -10.19 2.52
C THR A 58 -1.43 -9.06 2.76
N TYR A 59 -0.14 -9.37 2.76
CA TYR A 59 0.89 -8.37 3.00
C TYR A 59 2.06 -8.55 2.04
N LYS A 60 2.81 -7.48 1.83
CA LYS A 60 4.10 -7.45 1.15
C LYS A 60 5.11 -6.82 2.08
N MET A 61 6.19 -7.53 2.38
CA MET A 61 7.32 -6.94 3.09
C MET A 61 8.18 -6.15 2.12
N GLU A 62 8.93 -5.20 2.66
CA GLU A 62 10.03 -4.57 1.94
C GLU A 62 11.02 -5.63 1.44
N HIS A 63 11.56 -5.41 0.25
CA HIS A 63 12.60 -6.23 -0.35
C HIS A 63 13.68 -5.30 -0.89
N ASN A 64 14.94 -5.57 -0.57
CA ASN A 64 16.07 -4.67 -0.86
C ASN A 64 15.80 -3.22 -0.41
N GLU A 65 15.28 -3.06 0.81
CA GLU A 65 14.99 -1.75 1.43
C GLU A 65 13.91 -0.93 0.68
N GLN A 66 13.20 -1.56 -0.25
CA GLN A 66 12.18 -0.93 -1.07
C GLN A 66 10.82 -1.61 -0.86
N LEU A 67 9.76 -0.80 -0.80
CA LEU A 67 8.39 -1.27 -0.68
C LEU A 67 7.48 -0.49 -1.63
N PRO A 68 6.90 -1.16 -2.64
CA PRO A 68 5.84 -0.56 -3.45
C PRO A 68 4.57 -0.31 -2.62
N PHE A 69 4.10 0.94 -2.60
CA PHE A 69 2.88 1.37 -1.92
C PHE A 69 2.10 2.32 -2.82
N LEU A 70 0.91 1.94 -3.27
CA LEU A 70 0.13 2.68 -4.28
C LEU A 70 0.97 2.92 -5.57
N ASP A 71 1.03 4.18 -6.02
CA ASP A 71 1.84 4.65 -7.15
C ASP A 71 3.21 5.20 -6.70
N VAL A 72 3.61 4.95 -5.45
CA VAL A 72 4.92 5.35 -4.92
C VAL A 72 5.75 4.15 -4.46
N LEU A 73 7.06 4.26 -4.63
CA LEU A 73 8.05 3.33 -4.14
C LEU A 73 8.64 3.96 -2.88
N VAL A 74 8.39 3.33 -1.73
CA VAL A 74 8.98 3.76 -0.47
C VAL A 74 10.35 3.10 -0.35
N ILE A 75 11.40 3.91 -0.28
CA ILE A 75 12.79 3.48 -0.19
C ILE A 75 13.31 3.85 1.20
N ARG A 76 13.90 2.89 1.91
CA ARG A 76 14.64 3.17 3.14
C ARG A 76 16.10 3.40 2.76
N ASN A 77 16.62 4.59 3.06
CA ASN A 77 18.01 4.91 2.78
C ASN A 77 18.95 4.45 3.91
N SER A 78 20.26 4.58 3.70
CA SER A 78 21.31 4.18 4.65
C SER A 78 21.28 4.94 5.98
N GLU A 79 20.59 6.09 6.05
CA GLU A 79 20.36 6.86 7.28
C GLU A 79 19.05 6.46 8.00
N ASN A 80 18.40 5.38 7.59
CA ASN A 80 17.07 4.95 8.05
C ASN A 80 15.94 5.97 7.82
N LYS A 81 16.12 6.90 6.87
CA LYS A 81 15.07 7.83 6.44
C LYS A 81 14.26 7.20 5.29
N LEU A 82 13.01 7.64 5.18
CA LEU A 82 12.11 7.25 4.10
C LEU A 82 12.25 8.23 2.95
N GLU A 83 12.60 7.72 1.78
CA GLU A 83 12.56 8.39 0.50
C GLU A 83 11.41 7.83 -0.34
N PHE A 84 10.89 8.63 -1.26
CA PHE A 84 9.75 8.27 -2.09
C PHE A 84 10.12 8.49 -3.55
N ASP A 85 9.88 7.49 -4.38
CA ASP A 85 9.98 7.57 -5.84
C ASP A 85 8.65 7.17 -6.48
N VAL A 86 8.44 7.46 -7.77
CA VAL A 86 7.22 7.07 -8.48
C VAL A 86 7.30 5.59 -8.86
N TYR A 87 6.39 4.77 -8.33
CA TYR A 87 6.32 3.35 -8.66
C TYR A 87 5.46 3.12 -9.90
N ARG A 88 6.09 2.70 -11.00
CA ARG A 88 5.39 2.28 -12.23
C ARG A 88 5.49 0.76 -12.36
N LYS A 89 4.36 0.06 -12.23
CA LYS A 89 4.29 -1.37 -12.57
C LYS A 89 4.71 -1.56 -14.03
N GLU A 90 5.43 -2.61 -14.36
CA GLU A 90 5.79 -2.95 -15.76
C GLU A 90 4.55 -3.14 -16.67
N THR A 91 3.41 -3.48 -16.07
CA THR A 91 2.09 -3.58 -16.72
C THR A 91 1.32 -2.26 -16.78
N ALA A 92 1.89 -1.15 -16.34
CA ALA A 92 1.39 0.19 -16.64
C ALA A 92 1.66 0.45 -18.14
N THR A 93 0.91 -0.24 -19.01
CA THR A 93 0.78 0.16 -20.39
C THR A 93 0.36 1.62 -20.33
N LEU A 94 1.20 2.49 -20.90
CA LEU A 94 0.90 3.87 -21.28
C LEU A 94 -0.36 3.87 -22.16
N ARG A 95 -1.53 3.58 -21.58
CA ARG A 95 -2.82 3.80 -22.20
C ARG A 95 -3.04 5.30 -22.13
N HIS A 96 -2.29 6.01 -22.96
CA HIS A 96 -2.78 7.26 -23.51
C HIS A 96 -4.15 6.92 -24.06
N ILE A 97 -5.17 7.58 -23.52
CA ILE A 97 -6.47 7.63 -24.18
C ILE A 97 -6.14 8.13 -25.59
N LEU A 98 -6.32 7.27 -26.59
CA LEU A 98 -6.09 7.66 -27.98
C LEU A 98 -6.94 8.90 -28.24
N ASN A 99 -6.37 9.88 -28.94
CA ASN A 99 -7.02 11.16 -29.28
C ASN A 99 -8.38 10.99 -30.01
N ASP A 100 -8.70 9.77 -30.43
CA ASP A 100 -9.91 9.39 -31.15
C ASP A 100 -10.99 8.72 -30.24
N SER A 101 -10.75 8.64 -28.93
CA SER A 101 -11.79 8.19 -28.00
C SER A 101 -12.88 9.25 -27.91
N HIS A 102 -14.09 8.91 -28.37
CA HIS A 102 -15.29 9.75 -28.32
C HIS A 102 -15.77 9.97 -26.87
N HIS A 103 -14.98 10.68 -26.06
CA HIS A 103 -15.40 11.18 -24.76
C HIS A 103 -15.88 12.62 -24.87
N PRO A 104 -17.02 12.97 -24.25
CA PRO A 104 -17.50 14.34 -24.24
C PRO A 104 -16.44 15.26 -23.61
N PHE A 105 -16.21 16.40 -24.27
CA PHE A 105 -15.13 17.37 -24.05
C PHE A 105 -15.07 18.02 -22.64
N GLN A 106 -15.94 17.61 -21.71
CA GLN A 106 -16.08 18.22 -20.38
C GLN A 106 -15.12 17.65 -19.31
N HIS A 107 -14.29 16.67 -19.64
CA HIS A 107 -13.46 15.97 -18.64
C HIS A 107 -11.96 15.96 -18.98
N TRP A 108 -11.39 17.05 -19.51
CA TRP A 108 -9.92 17.20 -19.68
C TRP A 108 -9.37 18.48 -19.07
N GLN A 109 -9.61 18.66 -17.78
CA GLN A 109 -8.77 19.44 -16.88
C GLN A 109 -8.77 18.61 -15.59
N VAL A 110 -7.67 18.07 -15.06
CA VAL A 110 -6.36 18.65 -14.79
C VAL A 110 -5.40 17.47 -14.55
N LEU A 111 -4.16 17.57 -15.06
CA LEU A 111 -2.91 17.29 -14.34
C LEU A 111 -1.76 17.11 -15.36
N ILE A 112 -1.11 18.24 -15.64
CA ILE A 112 0.29 18.30 -16.07
C ILE A 112 1.09 18.67 -14.82
N PHE A 113 2.30 18.12 -14.76
CA PHE A 113 3.38 18.19 -13.76
C PHE A 113 3.40 17.06 -12.73
#